data_AF-A0A356QCF0-F1
#
_entry.id   AF-A0A356QCF0-F1
#
_cell.length_a   1.000
_cell.length_b   1.000
_cell.length_c   1.000
_cell.angle_alpha   90.00
_cell.angle_beta   90.00
_cell.angle_gamma   90.00
#
_symmetry.space_group_name_H-M   'P 1'
#
loop_
_entity.id
_entity.type
_entity.pdbx_description
1 polymer ?
#
loop_
_entity_poly.entity_id
_entity_poly.type
_entity_poly.pdbx_seq_one_letter_code
_entity_poly.pdbx_strand_id
1 'polypeptide(L)'
;EVERSLRVLDGAVVVLCGSSGVQPQTETVWRQANKYEVPRMVFVNKMDRTGADFFMVVDQLKERLGANAVPIQINWGTEEDFKGVIDLIEMKAILWNEADLGTSYELVDIPAELQ
;
A
#
# COMPACT_ATOMS: atom_id res chain seq x y z
N GLU A 1 -21.40 -9.19 10.39
CA GLU A 1 -20.17 -9.99 10.29
C GLU A 1 -18.92 -9.12 10.44
N VAL A 2 -18.72 -8.10 9.61
CA VAL A 2 -17.56 -7.18 9.64
C VAL A 2 -17.26 -6.58 11.01
N GLU A 3 -18.26 -5.99 11.69
CA GLU A 3 -18.04 -5.44 13.05
C GLU A 3 -17.63 -6.50 14.08
N ARG A 4 -18.09 -7.75 13.92
CA ARG A 4 -17.70 -8.83 14.84
C ARG A 4 -16.25 -9.20 14.61
N SER A 5 -15.81 -9.27 13.35
CA SER A 5 -14.42 -9.57 13.00
C SER A 5 -13.47 -8.50 13.53
N LEU A 6 -13.83 -7.21 13.40
CA LEU A 6 -13.03 -6.07 13.89
C LEU A 6 -12.87 -6.03 15.43
N ARG A 7 -13.73 -6.71 16.18
CA ARG A 7 -13.63 -6.83 17.64
C ARG A 7 -12.74 -7.98 18.12
N VAL A 8 -12.39 -8.89 17.20
CA VAL A 8 -11.60 -10.10 17.52
C VAL A 8 -10.13 -9.90 17.15
N LEU A 9 -9.85 -9.11 16.12
CA LEU A 9 -8.51 -8.78 15.68
C LEU A 9 -7.94 -7.57 16.43
N ASP A 10 -6.63 -7.59 16.64
CA ASP A 10 -5.89 -6.48 17.25
C ASP A 10 -5.32 -5.49 16.23
N GLY A 11 -5.39 -5.82 14.94
CA GLY A 11 -4.89 -4.98 13.85
C GLY A 11 -5.39 -5.47 12.49
N ALA A 12 -5.42 -4.55 11.52
CA ALA A 12 -5.92 -4.84 10.18
C ALA A 12 -4.97 -4.38 9.07
N VAL A 13 -4.89 -5.17 8.01
CA VAL A 13 -4.28 -4.77 6.74
C VAL A 13 -5.40 -4.42 5.76
N VAL A 14 -5.47 -3.14 5.39
CA VAL A 14 -6.44 -2.65 4.41
C VAL A 14 -5.80 -2.70 3.04
N VAL A 15 -6.35 -3.54 2.16
CA VAL A 15 -5.85 -3.68 0.78
C VAL A 15 -6.63 -2.74 -0.13
N LEU A 16 -5.92 -1.86 -0.83
CA LEU A 16 -6.48 -0.94 -1.82
C LEU A 16 -5.95 -1.27 -3.22
N CYS A 17 -6.71 -0.97 -4.26
CA CYS A 17 -6.27 -1.13 -5.64
C CYS A 17 -5.56 0.15 -6.08
N GLY A 18 -4.35 0.06 -6.63
CA GLY A 18 -3.58 1.21 -7.13
C GLY A 18 -4.31 2.03 -8.18
N SER A 19 -5.19 1.40 -8.97
CA SER A 19 -5.96 2.09 -10.01
C SER A 19 -7.34 2.57 -9.54
N SER A 20 -7.99 1.86 -8.62
CA SER A 20 -9.35 2.21 -8.16
C SER A 20 -9.37 3.03 -6.87
N GLY A 21 -8.25 3.04 -6.14
CA GLY A 21 -8.07 3.72 -4.87
C GLY A 21 -9.13 3.39 -3.82
N VAL A 22 -9.57 4.43 -3.10
CA VAL A 22 -10.57 4.33 -2.05
C VAL A 22 -11.97 4.26 -2.67
N GLN A 23 -12.72 3.23 -2.30
CA GLN A 23 -14.09 3.02 -2.78
C GLN A 23 -15.13 3.26 -1.67
N PRO A 24 -16.42 3.49 -1.99
CA PRO A 24 -17.46 3.70 -0.98
C PRO A 24 -17.57 2.57 0.07
N GLN A 25 -17.28 1.34 -0.33
CA GLN A 25 -17.24 0.19 0.57
C GLN A 25 -16.08 0.29 1.56
N THR A 26 -14.91 0.77 1.12
CA THR A 26 -13.75 1.03 1.98
C THR A 26 -14.10 2.02 3.09
N GLU A 27 -14.81 3.10 2.78
CA GLU A 27 -15.22 4.12 3.76
C GLU A 27 -16.08 3.52 4.89
N THR A 28 -16.97 2.59 4.55
CA THR A 28 -17.85 1.93 5.51
C THR A 28 -17.06 1.06 6.49
N VAL A 29 -16.13 0.24 5.97
CA VAL A 29 -15.25 -0.61 6.80
C VAL A 29 -14.29 0.25 7.63
N TRP A 30 -13.77 1.33 7.04
CA TRP A 30 -12.86 2.26 7.72
C TRP A 30 -13.51 2.93 8.92
N ARG A 31 -14.77 3.36 8.79
CA ARG A 31 -15.55 3.94 9.90
C ARG A 31 -15.77 2.93 11.02
N GLN A 32 -16.03 1.67 10.68
CA GLN A 32 -16.16 0.60 11.68
C GLN A 32 -14.83 0.34 12.40
N ALA A 33 -13.70 0.34 11.67
CA ALA A 33 -12.38 0.18 12.27
C ALA A 33 -12.00 1.37 13.18
N ASN A 34 -12.40 2.60 12.82
CA ASN A 34 -12.25 3.78 13.68
C ASN A 34 -13.00 3.63 15.01
N LYS A 35 -14.23 3.11 14.97
CA LYS A 35 -15.08 2.92 16.17
C LYS A 35 -14.45 1.99 17.22
N TYR A 36 -13.68 1.01 16.76
CA TYR A 36 -13.00 0.04 17.62
C TYR A 36 -11.50 0.35 17.78
N GLU A 37 -11.05 1.54 17.34
CA GLU A 37 -9.67 2.01 17.45
C GLU A 37 -8.62 1.02 16.93
N VAL A 38 -8.98 0.24 15.90
CA VAL A 38 -8.12 -0.81 15.37
C VAL A 38 -6.90 -0.19 14.66
N PRO A 39 -5.66 -0.51 15.08
CA PRO A 39 -4.44 -0.17 14.36
C PRO A 39 -4.44 -0.76 12.95
N ARG A 40 -3.98 0.02 11.97
CA ARG A 40 -4.11 -0.33 10.55
C ARG A 40 -2.84 -0.05 9.76
N MET A 41 -2.54 -0.97 8.84
CA MET A 41 -1.61 -0.76 7.75
C MET A 41 -2.37 -0.80 6.42
N VAL A 42 -1.89 -0.06 5.41
CA VAL A 42 -2.48 -0.06 4.08
C VAL A 42 -1.52 -0.70 3.09
N PHE A 43 -2.01 -1.65 2.31
CA PHE A 43 -1.29 -2.25 1.21
C PHE A 43 -1.94 -1.83 -0.11
N VAL A 44 -1.23 -1.01 -0.90
CA VAL A 44 -1.68 -0.60 -2.23
C VAL A 44 -1.23 -1.66 -3.23
N ASN A 45 -2.19 -2.46 -3.70
CA ASN A 45 -1.98 -3.62 -4.54
C ASN A 45 -2.23 -3.28 -6.03
N LYS A 46 -1.74 -4.15 -6.93
CA LYS A 46 -1.94 -4.07 -8.39
C LYS A 46 -1.26 -2.85 -9.02
N MET A 47 -0.04 -2.55 -8.59
CA MET A 47 0.76 -1.44 -9.13
C MET A 47 1.32 -1.71 -10.53
N ASP A 48 1.23 -2.96 -10.99
CA ASP A 48 1.54 -3.45 -12.33
C ASP A 48 0.46 -3.11 -13.38
N ARG A 49 -0.70 -2.59 -12.96
CA ARG A 49 -1.82 -2.32 -13.86
C ARG A 49 -1.81 -0.91 -14.42
N THR A 50 -2.32 -0.78 -15.65
CA THR A 50 -2.57 0.53 -16.26
C THR A 50 -3.43 1.43 -15.38
N GLY A 51 -3.01 2.68 -15.25
CA GLY A 51 -3.65 3.69 -14.41
C GLY A 51 -3.44 3.47 -12.91
N ALA A 52 -2.51 2.62 -12.50
CA ALA A 52 -2.15 2.48 -11.09
C ALA A 52 -1.27 3.66 -10.65
N ASP A 53 -1.73 4.39 -9.64
CA ASP A 53 -1.01 5.54 -9.08
C ASP A 53 -0.99 5.45 -7.56
N PHE A 54 0.20 5.21 -6.99
CA PHE A 54 0.39 5.07 -5.56
C PHE A 54 0.07 6.36 -4.80
N PHE A 55 0.55 7.50 -5.30
CA PHE A 55 0.39 8.78 -4.63
C PHE A 55 -1.06 9.26 -4.67
N MET A 56 -1.77 9.01 -5.77
CA MET A 56 -3.21 9.21 -5.84
C MET A 56 -3.93 8.42 -4.73
N VAL A 57 -3.57 7.15 -4.48
CA VAL A 57 -4.19 6.37 -3.40
C VAL A 57 -3.86 6.94 -2.02
N VAL A 58 -2.62 7.37 -1.80
CA VAL A 58 -2.20 8.03 -0.55
C VAL A 58 -3.00 9.31 -0.30
N ASP A 59 -3.18 10.14 -1.32
CA ASP A 59 -3.98 11.36 -1.21
C ASP A 59 -5.44 11.06 -0.92
N GLN A 60 -6.02 10.04 -1.56
CA GLN A 60 -7.40 9.63 -1.28
C GLN A 60 -7.60 9.10 0.15
N LEU A 61 -6.61 8.43 0.76
CA LEU A 61 -6.68 8.04 2.17
C LEU A 61 -6.85 9.27 3.07
N LYS A 62 -6.12 10.35 2.77
CA LYS A 62 -6.22 11.61 3.51
C LYS A 62 -7.55 12.31 3.25
N GLU A 63 -7.89 12.53 1.99
CA GLU A 63 -9.05 13.34 1.60
C GLU A 63 -10.39 12.67 1.90
N ARG A 64 -10.49 11.35 1.68
CA ARG A 64 -11.77 10.61 1.80
C ARG A 64 -11.94 9.93 3.14
N LEU A 65 -10.85 9.42 3.73
CA LEU A 65 -10.92 8.68 4.99
C LEU A 65 -10.47 9.51 6.20
N GLY A 66 -9.93 10.71 5.99
CA GLY A 66 -9.35 11.53 7.05
C GLY A 66 -8.13 10.88 7.70
N ALA A 67 -7.48 9.95 7.01
CA ALA A 67 -6.36 9.19 7.55
C ALA A 67 -5.06 9.99 7.45
N ASN A 68 -4.22 9.94 8.49
CA ASN A 68 -2.84 10.40 8.38
C ASN A 68 -1.97 9.29 7.78
N ALA A 69 -2.05 9.12 6.46
CA ALA A 69 -1.28 8.11 5.75
C ALA A 69 0.21 8.50 5.71
N VAL A 70 1.08 7.60 6.17
CA VAL A 70 2.54 7.79 6.16
C VAL A 70 3.15 6.69 5.29
N PRO A 71 3.52 7.00 4.03
CA PRO A 71 4.21 6.04 3.18
C PRO A 71 5.56 5.67 3.79
N ILE A 72 5.80 4.37 3.97
CA ILE A 72 7.12 3.80 4.34
C ILE A 72 7.83 3.18 3.13
N GLN A 73 7.07 2.95 2.06
CA GLN A 73 7.53 2.42 0.78
C GLN A 73 6.90 3.23 -0.34
N ILE A 74 7.62 3.35 -1.45
CA ILE A 74 7.12 3.91 -2.71
C ILE A 74 7.44 2.96 -3.86
N ASN A 75 6.71 3.06 -4.96
CA ASN A 75 6.95 2.16 -6.09
C ASN A 75 8.22 2.53 -6.84
N TRP A 76 8.90 1.51 -7.33
CA TRP A 76 9.93 1.64 -8.34
C TRP A 76 9.34 1.30 -9.71
N GLY A 77 9.05 2.35 -10.48
CA GLY A 77 8.36 2.25 -11.77
C GLY A 77 6.84 2.18 -11.61
N THR A 78 6.14 2.13 -12.74
CA THR A 78 4.68 2.13 -12.83
C THR A 78 4.23 1.22 -13.95
N GLU A 79 3.05 0.61 -13.80
CA GLU A 79 2.43 -0.22 -14.85
C GLU A 79 3.38 -1.36 -15.29
N GLU A 80 3.62 -1.50 -16.60
CA GLU A 80 4.50 -2.53 -17.17
C GLU A 80 5.97 -2.37 -16.73
N ASP A 81 6.37 -1.17 -16.32
CA ASP A 81 7.72 -0.87 -15.81
C ASP A 81 7.84 -1.05 -14.28
N PHE A 82 6.82 -1.62 -13.62
CA PHE A 82 6.90 -1.90 -12.18
C PHE A 82 7.98 -2.96 -11.90
N LYS A 83 9.06 -2.54 -11.23
CA LYS A 83 10.23 -3.39 -10.91
C LYS A 83 10.28 -3.80 -9.45
N GLY A 84 9.69 -3.00 -8.58
CA GLY A 84 9.64 -3.29 -7.17
C GLY A 84 9.25 -2.08 -6.32
N VAL A 85 9.82 -1.99 -5.12
CA VAL A 85 9.55 -0.87 -4.20
C VAL A 85 10.83 -0.31 -3.61
N ILE A 86 10.82 0.97 -3.27
CA ILE A 86 11.87 1.63 -2.50
C ILE A 86 11.43 1.63 -1.04
N ASP A 87 12.29 1.11 -0.18
CA ASP A 87 12.18 1.19 1.27
C ASP A 87 12.76 2.54 1.76
N LEU A 88 11.91 3.37 2.34
CA LEU A 88 12.29 4.71 2.82
C LEU A 88 12.91 4.68 4.23
N ILE A 89 12.86 3.54 4.93
CA ILE A 89 13.47 3.35 6.24
C ILE A 89 14.94 3.02 6.06
N GLU A 90 15.24 2.03 5.20
CA GLU A 90 16.62 1.62 4.90
C GLU A 90 17.27 2.44 3.78
N MET A 91 16.49 3.24 3.05
CA MET A 91 16.93 4.00 1.87
C MET A 91 17.54 3.09 0.80
N LYS A 92 16.85 2.00 0.48
CA LYS A 92 17.25 0.98 -0.49
C LYS A 92 16.09 0.60 -1.39
N ALA A 93 16.38 0.20 -2.63
CA ALA A 93 15.39 -0.39 -3.50
C ALA A 93 15.37 -1.91 -3.33
N ILE A 94 14.17 -2.48 -3.21
CA ILE A 94 13.91 -3.91 -3.09
C ILE A 94 13.60 -4.44 -4.49
N LEU A 95 14.47 -5.32 -4.98
CA LEU A 95 14.30 -6.03 -6.25
C LEU A 95 14.01 -7.50 -5.95
N TRP A 96 12.84 -7.99 -6.37
CA TRP A 96 12.46 -9.39 -6.18
C TRP A 96 13.03 -10.28 -7.28
N ASN A 97 13.42 -11.49 -6.91
CA ASN A 97 13.88 -12.48 -7.87
C ASN A 97 12.68 -13.18 -8.55
N GLU A 98 12.49 -12.94 -9.84
CA GLU A 98 11.41 -13.58 -10.60
C GLU A 98 11.58 -15.11 -10.69
N ALA A 99 12.81 -15.62 -10.65
CA ALA A 99 13.09 -17.04 -10.83
C ALA A 99 12.57 -17.91 -9.68
N ASP A 100 12.39 -17.34 -8.48
CA ASP A 100 11.86 -18.05 -7.30
C ASP A 100 10.50 -17.52 -6.84
N LEU A 101 9.77 -16.85 -7.74
CA LEU A 101 8.47 -16.24 -7.47
C LEU A 101 8.52 -15.21 -6.33
N GLY A 102 9.64 -14.48 -6.19
CA GLY A 102 9.82 -13.43 -5.20
C GLY A 102 10.07 -13.94 -3.78
N THR A 103 10.55 -15.18 -3.64
CA THR A 103 10.95 -15.74 -2.34
C THR A 103 12.22 -15.08 -1.83
N SER A 104 13.13 -14.72 -2.73
CA SER A 104 14.31 -13.91 -2.44
C SER A 104 14.18 -12.50 -3.02
N TYR A 105 14.87 -11.56 -2.37
CA TYR A 105 15.00 -10.19 -2.83
C TYR A 105 16.42 -9.69 -2.59
N GLU A 106 16.83 -8.72 -3.40
CA GLU A 106 18.09 -8.00 -3.25
C GLU A 106 17.81 -6.55 -2.86
N LEU A 107 18.61 -6.02 -1.92
CA LEU A 107 18.63 -4.61 -1.59
C LEU A 107 19.69 -3.91 -2.45
N VAL A 108 19.23 -3.06 -3.35
CA VAL A 108 20.10 -2.29 -4.25
C VAL A 108 20.04 -0.81 -3.90
N ASP A 109 21.04 -0.05 -4.35
CA ASP A 109 21.01 1.41 -4.20
C ASP A 109 19.85 2.01 -4.99
N ILE A 110 19.20 3.02 -4.41
CA ILE A 110 18.11 3.74 -5.09
C ILE A 110 18.70 4.38 -6.36
N PRO A 111 18.13 4.08 -7.55
CA PRO A 111 18.58 4.68 -8.81
C PRO A 111 18.63 6.20 -8.72
N ALA A 112 19.67 6.82 -9.29
CA ALA A 112 19.87 8.27 -9.22
C ALA A 112 18.71 9.08 -9.82
N GLU A 113 17.90 8.48 -10.68
CA GLU A 113 16.71 9.10 -11.28
C GLU A 113 15.52 9.21 -10.32
N LEU A 114 15.56 8.50 -9.18
CA LEU A 114 14.52 8.47 -8.14
C LEU A 114 14.96 9.09 -6.81
N GLN A 115 16.20 9.60 -6.74
CA GLN A 115 16.73 10.37 -5.61
C GLN A 115 16.33 11.84 -5.70
#